data_AF-A0A924AVE7-F1
#
_entry.id   AF-A0A924AVE7-F1
#
_cell.length_a   1.000
_cell.length_b   1.000
_cell.length_c   1.000
_cell.angle_alpha   90.00
_cell.angle_beta   90.00
_cell.angle_gamma   90.00
#
_symmetry.space_group_name_H-M   'P 1'
#
loop_
_entity.id
_entity.type
_entity.pdbx_description
1 polymer ?
#
loop_
_entity_poly.entity_id
_entity_poly.type
_entity_poly.pdbx_seq_one_letter_code
_entity_poly.pdbx_strand_id
1 'polypeptide(L)'
;MKITPIEIRQKDFNKVFRGYEKEEVDAFLKSLSHEWEKLLDENREVKKRLELAEKEISHLRDVESSLFKTIKNAEDTGASLVEHAQRQSDLHMREAQFNAEAIMSDARNRARTTIEEAEMEAKTLV
;
A
#
# COMPACT_ATOMS: atom_id res chain seq x y z
N MET A 1 -20.36 -0.36 40.25
CA MET A 1 -20.56 -1.65 40.94
C MET A 1 -20.75 -2.73 39.89
N LYS A 2 -20.02 -3.85 39.96
CA LYS A 2 -20.28 -5.00 39.09
C LYS A 2 -21.18 -5.94 39.88
N ILE A 3 -22.48 -5.88 39.62
CA ILE A 3 -23.43 -6.87 40.14
C ILE A 3 -23.30 -8.11 39.25
N THR A 4 -23.02 -9.25 39.86
CA THR A 4 -22.90 -10.55 39.21
C THR A 4 -24.24 -11.31 39.27
N PRO A 5 -24.50 -12.25 38.34
CA PRO A 5 -25.67 -13.11 38.41
C PRO A 5 -25.83 -13.81 39.77
N ILE A 6 -24.71 -14.22 40.38
CA ILE A 6 -24.71 -14.90 41.68
C ILE A 6 -25.11 -13.95 42.82
N GLU A 7 -24.64 -12.70 42.79
CA GLU A 7 -25.05 -11.68 43.77
C GLU A 7 -26.53 -11.33 43.65
N ILE A 8 -27.10 -11.34 42.43
CA ILE A 8 -28.55 -11.15 42.22
C ILE A 8 -29.32 -12.30 42.85
N ARG A 9 -28.87 -13.54 42.64
CA ARG A 9 -29.54 -14.76 43.13
C ARG A 9 -29.46 -14.91 44.65
N GLN A 10 -28.38 -14.45 45.26
CA GLN A 10 -28.11 -14.54 46.71
C GLN A 10 -28.53 -13.28 47.46
N LYS A 11 -29.21 -12.33 46.81
CA LYS A 11 -29.57 -11.06 47.45
C LYS A 11 -30.67 -11.26 48.48
N ASP A 12 -30.33 -11.08 49.75
CA ASP A 12 -31.30 -11.02 50.84
C ASP A 12 -31.83 -9.60 51.06
N PHE A 13 -33.12 -9.51 51.39
CA PHE A 13 -33.82 -8.27 51.75
C PHE A 13 -34.40 -8.34 53.16
N ASN A 14 -34.40 -7.19 53.84
CA ASN A 14 -35.04 -7.06 55.16
C ASN A 14 -36.56 -7.17 55.03
N LYS A 15 -37.20 -7.87 55.96
CA LYS A 15 -38.66 -7.97 56.04
C LYS A 15 -39.24 -6.73 56.71
N VAL A 16 -40.31 -6.18 56.13
CA VAL A 16 -41.05 -5.02 56.67
C VAL A 16 -42.55 -5.26 56.60
N PHE A 17 -43.31 -4.59 57.48
CA PHE A 17 -44.78 -4.68 57.48
C PHE A 17 -45.32 -4.15 56.14
N ARG A 18 -46.17 -4.95 55.45
CA ARG A 18 -46.69 -4.69 54.10
C ARG A 18 -45.61 -4.60 52.99
N GLY A 19 -44.53 -5.38 53.09
CA GLY A 19 -43.55 -5.54 52.00
C GLY A 19 -44.01 -6.46 50.87
N TYR A 20 -43.18 -6.59 49.82
CA TYR A 20 -43.41 -7.52 48.71
C TYR A 20 -43.40 -8.99 49.16
N GLU A 21 -44.12 -9.83 48.42
CA GLU A 21 -44.12 -11.28 48.65
C GLU A 21 -42.73 -11.86 48.35
N LYS A 22 -42.18 -12.61 49.33
CA LYS A 22 -40.84 -13.17 49.22
C LYS A 22 -40.69 -14.09 48.00
N GLU A 23 -41.67 -14.96 47.78
CA GLU A 23 -41.61 -15.98 46.74
C GLU A 23 -41.64 -15.37 45.33
N GLU A 24 -42.45 -14.32 45.12
CA GLU A 24 -42.46 -13.55 43.87
C GLU A 24 -41.11 -12.84 43.63
N VAL A 25 -40.56 -12.20 44.67
CA VAL A 25 -39.26 -11.52 44.59
C VAL A 25 -38.14 -12.53 44.28
N ASP A 26 -38.11 -13.69 44.95
CA ASP A 26 -37.12 -14.74 44.71
C ASP A 26 -37.23 -15.30 43.28
N ALA A 27 -38.44 -15.50 42.76
CA ALA A 27 -38.68 -15.93 41.38
C ALA A 27 -38.18 -14.88 40.37
N PHE A 28 -38.47 -13.60 40.61
CA PHE A 28 -38.00 -12.50 39.79
C PHE A 28 -36.47 -12.40 39.78
N LEU A 29 -35.82 -12.46 40.96
CA LEU A 29 -34.35 -12.43 41.05
C LEU A 29 -33.69 -13.60 40.34
N LYS A 30 -34.28 -14.80 40.37
CA LYS A 30 -33.78 -15.95 39.59
C LYS A 30 -33.83 -15.68 38.09
N SER A 31 -34.97 -15.21 37.59
CA SER A 31 -35.15 -14.85 36.17
C SER A 31 -34.16 -13.75 35.76
N LEU A 32 -34.08 -12.68 36.56
CA LEU A 32 -33.14 -11.59 36.34
C LEU A 32 -31.69 -12.07 36.33
N SER A 33 -31.30 -12.97 37.25
CA SER A 33 -29.95 -13.53 37.28
C SER A 33 -29.61 -14.29 35.99
N HIS A 34 -30.58 -15.02 35.43
CA HIS A 34 -30.40 -15.79 34.21
C HIS A 34 -30.22 -14.89 32.98
N GLU A 35 -31.11 -13.89 32.81
CA GLU A 35 -30.98 -12.93 31.72
C GLU A 35 -29.70 -12.08 31.84
N TRP A 36 -29.28 -11.77 33.07
CA TRP A 36 -28.03 -11.06 33.32
C TRP A 36 -26.80 -11.88 32.91
N GLU A 37 -26.80 -13.18 33.21
CA GLU A 37 -25.75 -14.11 32.78
C GLU A 37 -25.66 -14.20 31.25
N LYS A 38 -26.81 -14.38 30.60
CA LYS A 38 -26.91 -14.39 29.14
C LYS A 38 -26.38 -13.10 28.51
N LEU A 39 -26.78 -11.95 29.03
CA LEU A 39 -26.31 -10.65 28.54
C LEU A 39 -24.80 -10.48 28.72
N LEU A 40 -24.24 -10.95 29.84
CA LEU A 40 -22.79 -10.91 30.06
C LEU A 40 -22.02 -11.79 29.07
N ASP A 41 -22.54 -12.97 28.75
CA ASP A 41 -21.92 -13.87 27.77
C ASP A 41 -22.04 -13.34 26.34
N GLU A 42 -23.20 -12.79 25.96
CA GLU A 42 -23.36 -12.07 24.69
C GLU A 42 -22.41 -10.88 24.59
N ASN A 43 -22.24 -10.10 25.67
CA ASN A 43 -21.31 -8.97 25.72
C ASN A 43 -19.85 -9.41 25.53
N ARG A 44 -19.45 -10.53 26.16
CA ARG A 44 -18.12 -11.12 25.99
C ARG A 44 -17.89 -11.56 24.56
N GLU A 45 -18.85 -12.25 23.96
CA GLU A 45 -18.74 -12.73 22.58
C GLU A 45 -18.68 -11.56 21.59
N VAL A 46 -19.52 -10.54 21.74
CA VAL A 46 -19.48 -9.34 20.90
C VAL A 46 -18.15 -8.62 21.03
N LYS A 47 -17.60 -8.47 22.26
CA LYS A 47 -16.28 -7.86 22.47
C LYS A 47 -15.16 -8.65 21.80
N LYS A 48 -15.20 -9.98 21.90
CA LYS A 48 -14.22 -10.85 21.24
C LYS A 48 -14.28 -10.71 19.72
N ARG A 49 -15.50 -10.68 19.15
CA ARG A 49 -15.70 -10.46 17.71
C ARG A 49 -15.23 -9.08 17.26
N LEU A 50 -15.48 -8.05 18.07
CA LEU A 50 -15.01 -6.70 17.81
C LEU A 50 -13.48 -6.66 17.78
N GLU A 51 -12.81 -7.23 18.79
CA GLU A 51 -11.35 -7.27 18.85
C GLU A 51 -10.73 -8.00 17.64
N LEU A 52 -11.34 -9.11 17.20
CA LEU A 52 -10.91 -9.82 16.00
C LEU A 52 -11.09 -8.98 14.73
N ALA A 53 -12.24 -8.32 14.59
CA ALA A 53 -12.51 -7.44 13.44
C ALA A 53 -11.57 -6.23 13.40
N GLU A 54 -11.28 -5.62 14.55
CA GLU A 54 -10.33 -4.50 14.66
C GLU A 54 -8.90 -4.93 14.28
N LYS A 55 -8.47 -6.13 14.71
CA LYS A 55 -7.18 -6.69 14.30
C LYS A 55 -7.11 -6.93 12.79
N GLU A 56 -8.16 -7.49 12.21
CA GLU A 56 -8.23 -7.73 10.76
C GLU A 56 -8.20 -6.42 9.97
N ILE A 57 -8.96 -5.41 10.40
CA ILE A 57 -8.94 -4.07 9.79
C ILE A 57 -7.54 -3.46 9.87
N SER A 58 -6.85 -3.59 11.00
CA SER A 58 -5.48 -3.10 11.14
C SER A 58 -4.54 -3.81 10.16
N HIS A 59 -4.64 -5.14 10.05
CA HIS A 59 -3.82 -5.92 9.13
C HIS A 59 -4.07 -5.52 7.66
N LEU A 60 -5.33 -5.38 7.26
CA LEU A 60 -5.69 -4.95 5.91
C LEU A 60 -5.16 -3.54 5.57
N ARG A 61 -5.17 -2.61 6.54
CA ARG A 61 -4.57 -1.27 6.37
C ARG A 61 -3.06 -1.33 6.17
N ASP A 62 -2.36 -2.21 6.88
CA ASP A 62 -0.91 -2.38 6.71
C ASP A 62 -0.56 -2.97 5.33
N VAL A 63 -1.38 -3.92 4.86
CA VAL A 63 -1.27 -4.50 3.52
C VAL A 63 -1.55 -3.44 2.45
N GLU A 64 -2.62 -2.67 2.60
CA GLU A 64 -2.98 -1.57 1.70
C GLU A 64 -1.85 -0.52 1.61
N SER A 65 -1.27 -0.13 2.75
CA SER A 65 -0.15 0.82 2.78
C SER A 65 1.08 0.27 2.04
N SER A 66 1.39 -1.00 2.25
CA SER A 66 2.51 -1.68 1.60
C SER A 66 2.30 -1.79 0.09
N LEU A 67 1.08 -2.13 -0.34
CA LEU A 67 0.69 -2.19 -1.75
C LEU A 67 0.80 -0.82 -2.41
N PHE A 68 0.27 0.23 -1.77
CA PHE A 68 0.34 1.61 -2.28
C PHE A 68 1.78 2.07 -2.47
N LYS A 69 2.66 1.82 -1.50
CA LYS A 69 4.11 2.12 -1.63
C LYS A 69 4.74 1.37 -2.79
N THR A 70 4.39 0.10 -2.98
CA THR A 70 4.93 -0.72 -4.07
C THR A 70 4.51 -0.19 -5.44
N ILE A 71 3.23 0.15 -5.60
CA ILE A 71 2.71 0.75 -6.83
C ILE A 71 3.40 2.08 -7.11
N LYS A 72 3.48 2.96 -6.11
CA LYS A 72 4.16 4.25 -6.27
C LYS A 72 5.63 4.10 -6.67
N ASN A 73 6.36 3.19 -6.03
CA ASN A 73 7.75 2.91 -6.40
C ASN A 73 7.87 2.38 -7.84
N ALA A 74 6.93 1.54 -8.28
CA ALA A 74 6.90 1.04 -9.65
C ALA A 74 6.62 2.17 -10.66
N GLU A 75 5.70 3.09 -10.34
CA GLU A 75 5.42 4.29 -11.13
C GLU A 75 6.64 5.20 -11.24
N ASP A 76 7.28 5.53 -10.10
CA ASP A 76 8.48 6.37 -10.05
C ASP A 76 9.64 5.73 -10.82
N THR A 77 9.82 4.40 -10.70
CA THR A 77 10.84 3.65 -11.44
C THR A 77 10.54 3.66 -12.94
N GLY A 78 9.28 3.46 -13.33
CA GLY A 78 8.86 3.51 -14.73
C GLY A 78 9.11 4.89 -15.35
N ALA A 79 8.74 5.96 -14.64
CA ALA A 79 8.99 7.33 -15.09
C ALA A 79 10.50 7.62 -15.25
N SER A 80 11.31 7.20 -14.28
CA SER A 80 12.78 7.35 -14.34
C SER A 80 13.39 6.55 -15.50
N LEU A 81 12.88 5.34 -15.77
CA LEU A 81 13.34 4.51 -16.88
C LEU A 81 13.07 5.17 -18.24
N VAL A 82 11.86 5.73 -18.42
CA VAL A 82 11.50 6.46 -19.65
C VAL A 82 12.39 7.69 -19.83
N GLU A 83 12.59 8.47 -18.76
CA GLU A 83 13.45 9.65 -18.81
C GLU A 83 14.91 9.29 -19.13
N HIS A 84 15.43 8.21 -18.52
CA HIS A 84 16.77 7.71 -18.80
C HIS A 84 16.90 7.21 -20.25
N ALA A 85 15.92 6.45 -20.75
CA ALA A 85 15.90 5.98 -22.13
C ALA A 85 15.88 7.16 -23.12
N GLN A 86 15.10 8.22 -22.86
CA GLN A 86 15.08 9.40 -23.71
C GLN A 86 16.44 10.10 -23.74
N ARG A 87 17.06 10.33 -22.56
CA ARG A 87 18.41 10.93 -22.49
C ARG A 87 19.46 10.11 -23.22
N GLN A 88 19.46 8.79 -23.05
CA GLN A 88 20.39 7.90 -23.73
C GLN A 88 20.17 7.93 -25.25
N SER A 89 18.91 7.92 -25.70
CA SER A 89 18.57 8.06 -27.12
C SER A 89 19.10 9.38 -27.69
N ASP A 90 18.89 10.51 -27.01
CA ASP A 90 19.36 11.81 -27.46
C ASP A 90 20.90 11.86 -27.55
N LEU A 91 21.60 11.25 -26.59
CA LEU A 91 23.06 11.13 -26.61
C LEU A 91 23.53 10.28 -27.79
N HIS A 92 22.93 9.11 -28.01
CA HIS A 92 23.25 8.26 -29.16
C HIS A 92 22.99 8.95 -30.50
N MET A 93 21.89 9.70 -30.62
CA MET A 93 21.61 10.47 -31.83
C MET A 93 22.67 11.55 -32.09
N ARG A 94 23.12 12.25 -31.05
CA ARG A 94 24.19 13.25 -31.17
C ARG A 94 25.53 12.61 -31.54
N GLU A 95 25.87 11.49 -30.93
CA GLU A 95 27.10 10.75 -31.23
C GLU A 95 27.09 10.22 -32.68
N ALA A 96 25.96 9.65 -33.11
CA ALA A 96 25.78 9.21 -34.49
C ALA A 96 25.92 10.36 -35.49
N GLN A 97 25.31 11.52 -35.20
CA GLN A 97 25.42 12.72 -36.03
C GLN A 97 26.88 13.21 -36.13
N PHE A 98 27.59 13.29 -35.00
CA PHE A 98 28.99 13.70 -34.97
C PHE A 98 29.88 12.74 -35.76
N ASN A 99 29.71 11.44 -35.58
CA ASN A 99 30.46 10.42 -36.32
C ASN A 99 30.16 10.49 -37.83
N ALA A 100 28.90 10.68 -38.22
CA ALA A 100 28.51 10.83 -39.61
C ALA A 100 29.16 12.08 -40.24
N GLU A 101 29.15 13.23 -39.53
CA GLU A 101 29.80 14.46 -39.99
C GLU A 101 31.32 14.28 -40.14
N ALA A 102 31.97 13.59 -39.20
CA ALA A 102 33.39 13.26 -39.28
C ALA A 102 33.71 12.40 -40.50
N ILE A 103 32.92 11.34 -40.75
CA ILE A 103 33.07 10.46 -41.92
C ILE A 103 32.88 11.25 -43.22
N MET A 104 31.85 12.10 -43.30
CA MET A 104 31.57 12.91 -44.48
C MET A 104 32.69 13.94 -44.74
N SER A 105 33.25 14.51 -43.68
CA SER A 105 34.39 15.43 -43.77
C SER A 105 35.63 14.73 -44.30
N ASP A 106 35.97 13.56 -43.74
CA ASP A 106 37.10 12.75 -44.20
C ASP A 106 36.93 12.32 -45.67
N ALA A 107 35.74 11.83 -46.04
CA ALA A 107 35.42 11.46 -47.42
C ALA A 107 35.58 12.64 -48.40
N ARG A 108 35.11 13.84 -48.03
CA ARG A 108 35.28 15.06 -48.84
C ARG A 108 36.74 15.47 -48.99
N ASN A 109 37.53 15.38 -47.91
CA ASN A 109 38.95 15.68 -47.95
C ASN A 109 39.70 14.72 -48.88
N ARG A 110 39.45 13.40 -48.74
CA ARG A 110 40.03 12.39 -49.64
C ARG A 110 39.65 12.63 -51.09
N ALA A 111 38.36 12.88 -51.36
CA ALA A 111 37.89 13.17 -52.72
C ALA A 111 38.59 14.40 -53.31
N ARG A 112 38.77 15.48 -52.53
CA ARG A 112 39.50 16.66 -52.96
C ARG A 112 40.96 16.34 -53.29
N THR A 113 41.66 15.63 -52.41
CA THR A 113 43.06 15.24 -52.62
C THR A 113 43.21 14.37 -53.86
N THR A 114 42.33 13.40 -54.09
CA THR A 114 42.36 12.56 -55.30
C THR A 114 42.15 13.37 -56.58
N ILE A 115 41.26 14.38 -56.56
CA ILE A 115 41.06 15.28 -57.70
C ILE A 115 42.31 16.13 -57.95
N GLU A 116 42.89 16.71 -56.90
CA GLU A 116 44.11 17.53 -56.99
C GLU A 116 45.30 16.73 -57.54
N GLU A 117 45.48 15.48 -57.08
CA GLU A 117 46.50 14.56 -57.57
C GLU A 117 46.31 14.25 -59.07
N ALA A 118 45.09 13.91 -59.48
CA ALA A 118 44.77 13.62 -60.87
C ALA A 118 45.00 14.83 -61.80
N GLU A 119 44.69 16.05 -61.33
CA GLU A 119 44.95 17.28 -62.08
C GLU A 119 46.44 17.59 -62.22
N MET A 120 47.25 17.32 -61.18
CA MET A 120 48.70 17.50 -61.27
C MET A 120 49.33 16.50 -62.25
N GLU A 121 48.91 15.24 -62.20
CA GLU A 121 49.40 14.19 -63.10
C GLU A 121 49.00 14.45 -64.56
N ALA A 122 47.79 14.97 -64.79
CA ALA A 122 47.38 15.40 -66.13
C ALA A 122 48.25 16.55 -66.68
N LYS A 123 48.69 17.48 -65.82
CA LYS A 123 49.55 18.62 -66.23
C LYS A 123 50.98 18.21 -66.56
N THR A 124 51.50 17.11 -66.01
CA THR A 124 52.86 16.64 -66.30
C THR A 124 52.96 15.82 -67.59
N LEU A 125 51.82 15.37 -68.13
CA LEU A 125 51.71 14.60 -69.38
C LEU A 125 51.57 15.48 -70.64
N VAL A 126 51.45 16.80 -70.50
CA VAL A 126 51.36 17.80 -71.58
C VAL A 126 52.65 18.61 -71.64
#